data_AF-A0A849PA19-F1
#
_entry.id   AF-A0A849PA19-F1
#
_cell.length_a   1.000
_cell.length_b   1.000
_cell.length_c   1.000
_cell.angle_alpha   90.00
_cell.angle_beta   90.00
_cell.angle_gamma   90.00
#
_symmetry.space_group_name_H-M   'P 1'
#
loop_
_entity.id
_entity.type
_entity.pdbx_description
1 polymer ?
#
loop_
_entity_poly.entity_id
_entity_poly.type
_entity_poly.pdbx_seq_one_letter_code
_entity_poly.pdbx_strand_id
1 'polypeptide(L)'
;MFIIPMAGLSSRFSQAGYTLPKYQLSLHGETVFGWSVRSFENYFTTDKFVFIYRQMNDTAAFLETEIARLGIVDYTLVCLDEPTQGQADTVYQGLRDIKSDEGLYIFNIDSQINTFIKPSWVENCDGYLQVFKGEGEHWSFVQADAYSKNVIQTTEKERISDLCSNGLYYFKNKALFERLFLQAKEQGQTIKNEFYIAPLYNALIAEKGVVYYDLINAMDMQFCGTPEEYQQQLARMTF
;
A
#
# COMPACT_ATOMS: atom_id res chain seq x y z
N MET A 1 9.80 8.88 -1.78
CA MET A 1 8.73 8.68 -2.80
C MET A 1 7.54 7.90 -2.22
N PHE A 2 6.31 8.28 -2.59
CA PHE A 2 5.09 7.49 -2.34
C PHE A 2 4.78 6.60 -3.54
N ILE A 3 4.59 5.30 -3.33
CA ILE A 3 4.34 4.32 -4.39
C ILE A 3 2.95 3.72 -4.20
N ILE A 4 2.10 3.87 -5.21
CA ILE A 4 0.69 3.48 -5.16
C ILE A 4 0.44 2.40 -6.21
N PRO A 5 0.66 1.11 -5.88
CA PRO A 5 0.34 -0.01 -6.77
C PRO A 5 -1.17 -0.24 -6.82
N MET A 6 -1.75 -0.04 -8.01
CA MET A 6 -3.18 -0.15 -8.30
C MET A 6 -3.44 -0.96 -9.59
N ALA A 7 -2.53 -1.87 -9.95
CA ALA A 7 -2.60 -2.77 -11.09
C ALA A 7 -3.56 -3.97 -10.91
N GLY A 8 -4.19 -4.11 -9.74
CA GLY A 8 -5.09 -5.23 -9.43
C GLY A 8 -6.42 -5.19 -10.21
N LEU A 9 -7.01 -6.37 -10.44
CA LEU A 9 -8.19 -6.55 -11.31
C LEU A 9 -9.53 -6.07 -10.72
N SER A 10 -9.57 -5.67 -9.44
CA SER A 10 -10.83 -5.32 -8.74
C SER A 10 -11.91 -6.42 -8.82
N SER A 11 -11.54 -7.70 -8.90
CA SER A 11 -12.46 -8.80 -9.24
C SER A 11 -13.68 -8.92 -8.32
N ARG A 12 -13.55 -8.59 -7.02
CA ARG A 12 -14.68 -8.58 -6.08
C ARG A 12 -15.75 -7.56 -6.48
N PHE A 13 -15.34 -6.39 -6.96
CA PHE A 13 -16.25 -5.36 -7.46
C PHE A 13 -16.89 -5.80 -8.77
N SER A 14 -16.13 -6.35 -9.71
CA SER A 14 -16.72 -6.86 -10.96
C SER A 14 -17.74 -7.98 -10.71
N GLN A 15 -17.46 -8.89 -9.76
CA GLN A 15 -18.41 -9.94 -9.35
C GLN A 15 -19.67 -9.38 -8.67
N ALA A 16 -19.56 -8.26 -7.97
CA ALA A 16 -20.68 -7.54 -7.37
C ALA A 16 -21.44 -6.63 -8.37
N GLY A 17 -21.07 -6.64 -9.66
CA GLY A 17 -21.78 -5.93 -10.73
C GLY A 17 -21.26 -4.53 -11.07
N TYR A 18 -20.14 -4.10 -10.49
CA TYR A 18 -19.52 -2.82 -10.85
C TYR A 18 -18.78 -2.93 -12.19
N THR A 19 -18.98 -1.94 -13.05
CA THR A 19 -18.37 -1.88 -14.39
C THR A 19 -17.06 -1.11 -14.44
N LEU A 20 -16.79 -0.28 -13.41
CA LEU A 20 -15.55 0.47 -13.26
C LEU A 20 -14.62 -0.21 -12.24
N PRO A 21 -13.29 -0.05 -12.39
CA PRO A 21 -12.34 -0.39 -11.33
C PRO A 21 -12.67 0.33 -10.03
N LYS A 22 -12.39 -0.30 -8.88
CA LYS A 22 -12.80 0.24 -7.56
C LYS A 22 -12.36 1.68 -7.31
N TYR A 23 -11.13 2.01 -7.73
CA TYR A 23 -10.52 3.32 -7.51
C TYR A 23 -11.19 4.44 -8.34
N GLN A 24 -11.94 4.10 -9.40
CA GLN A 24 -12.72 5.06 -10.18
C GLN A 24 -14.15 5.26 -9.66
N LEU A 25 -14.59 4.48 -8.67
CA LEU A 25 -15.92 4.61 -8.10
C LEU A 25 -16.05 5.93 -7.32
N SER A 26 -17.23 6.54 -7.41
CA SER A 26 -17.57 7.76 -6.67
C SER A 26 -17.82 7.45 -5.20
N LEU A 27 -17.22 8.23 -4.32
CA LEU A 27 -17.42 8.17 -2.88
C LEU A 27 -17.61 9.62 -2.40
N HIS A 28 -18.83 10.00 -2.01
CA HIS A 28 -19.11 11.32 -1.42
C HIS A 28 -18.67 12.55 -2.24
N GLY A 29 -18.84 12.49 -3.57
CA GLY A 29 -18.45 13.58 -4.47
C GLY A 29 -16.96 13.65 -4.79
N GLU A 30 -16.18 12.66 -4.33
CA GLU A 30 -14.84 12.37 -4.82
C GLU A 30 -14.78 10.94 -5.39
N THR A 31 -13.59 10.47 -5.75
CA THR A 31 -13.34 9.08 -6.16
C THR A 31 -12.69 8.30 -5.02
N VAL A 32 -12.79 6.96 -5.03
CA VAL A 32 -12.04 6.11 -4.08
C VAL A 32 -10.52 6.34 -4.22
N PHE A 33 -10.04 6.64 -5.43
CA PHE A 33 -8.66 7.07 -5.65
C PHE A 33 -8.33 8.34 -4.85
N GLY A 34 -9.13 9.39 -5.03
CA GLY A 34 -8.96 10.66 -4.32
C GLY A 34 -8.99 10.47 -2.81
N TRP A 35 -9.94 9.67 -2.35
CA TRP A 35 -10.17 9.39 -0.93
C TRP A 35 -8.96 8.71 -0.30
N SER A 36 -8.41 7.69 -0.97
CA SER A 36 -7.23 6.96 -0.49
C SER A 36 -5.97 7.82 -0.56
N VAL A 37 -5.72 8.51 -1.68
CA VAL A 37 -4.48 9.29 -1.88
C VAL A 37 -4.42 10.53 -0.99
N ARG A 38 -5.57 11.10 -0.60
CA ARG A 38 -5.65 12.18 0.39
C ARG A 38 -5.01 11.87 1.73
N SER A 39 -4.76 10.60 2.04
CA SER A 39 -3.95 10.20 3.20
C SER A 39 -2.63 10.94 3.27
N PHE A 40 -2.06 11.31 2.12
CA PHE A 40 -0.74 11.91 1.97
C PHE A 40 -0.78 13.37 1.54
N GLU A 41 -1.87 14.11 1.80
CA GLU A 41 -2.04 15.50 1.35
C GLU A 41 -0.92 16.44 1.78
N ASN A 42 -0.35 16.21 2.96
CA ASN A 42 0.80 16.97 3.48
C ASN A 42 2.06 16.90 2.60
N TYR A 43 2.09 15.94 1.66
CA TYR A 43 3.26 15.63 0.85
C TYR A 43 3.06 15.90 -0.65
N PHE A 44 1.87 16.34 -1.08
CA PHE A 44 1.54 16.56 -2.49
C PHE A 44 2.45 17.55 -3.22
N THR A 45 3.08 18.46 -2.47
CA THR A 45 3.98 19.49 -3.00
C THR A 45 5.46 19.27 -2.66
N THR A 46 5.78 18.27 -1.84
CA THR A 46 7.14 18.04 -1.33
C THR A 46 7.75 16.72 -1.75
N ASP A 47 6.93 15.75 -2.11
CA ASP A 47 7.35 14.38 -2.41
C ASP A 47 6.86 13.94 -3.78
N LYS A 48 7.67 13.08 -4.40
CA LYS A 48 7.30 12.38 -5.62
C LYS A 48 6.31 11.24 -5.36
N PHE A 49 5.25 11.19 -6.16
CA PHE A 49 4.29 10.09 -6.21
C PHE A 49 4.50 9.21 -7.45
N VAL A 50 4.37 7.89 -7.30
CA VAL A 50 4.45 6.94 -8.40
C VAL A 50 3.19 6.09 -8.38
N PHE A 51 2.35 6.26 -9.40
CA PHE A 51 1.12 5.50 -9.55
C PHE A 51 1.36 4.40 -10.57
N ILE A 52 1.29 3.14 -10.10
CA ILE A 52 1.55 1.96 -10.93
C ILE A 52 0.22 1.30 -11.23
N TYR A 53 -0.21 1.32 -12.48
CA TYR A 53 -1.55 0.91 -12.88
C TYR A 53 -1.50 0.00 -14.11
N ARG A 54 -2.65 -0.61 -14.44
CA ARG A 54 -2.87 -1.27 -15.72
C ARG A 54 -3.90 -0.47 -16.49
N GLN A 55 -3.73 -0.38 -17.81
CA GLN A 55 -4.69 0.32 -18.64
C GLN A 55 -6.04 -0.43 -18.67
N MET A 56 -7.06 0.16 -18.05
CA MET A 56 -8.45 -0.31 -18.02
C MET A 56 -9.40 0.90 -18.06
N ASN A 57 -10.15 1.08 -19.15
CA ASN A 57 -11.12 2.17 -19.28
C ASN A 57 -10.49 3.56 -19.01
N ASP A 58 -9.65 4.04 -19.93
CA ASP A 58 -9.02 5.38 -19.89
C ASP A 58 -8.34 5.73 -18.54
N THR A 59 -7.75 4.74 -17.87
CA THR A 59 -7.13 4.91 -16.53
C THR A 59 -6.14 6.07 -16.49
N ALA A 60 -5.32 6.24 -17.52
CA ALA A 60 -4.35 7.33 -17.59
C ALA A 60 -5.02 8.72 -17.49
N ALA A 61 -6.04 8.97 -18.31
CA ALA A 61 -6.75 10.26 -18.31
C ALA A 61 -7.52 10.50 -17.00
N PHE A 62 -8.11 9.44 -16.43
CA PHE A 62 -8.70 9.47 -15.11
C PHE A 62 -7.67 9.90 -14.05
N LEU A 63 -6.49 9.25 -14.04
CA LEU A 63 -5.43 9.54 -13.07
C LEU A 63 -4.93 10.98 -13.20
N GLU A 64 -4.65 11.45 -14.41
CA GLU A 64 -4.21 12.84 -14.62
C GLU A 64 -5.23 13.85 -14.10
N THR A 65 -6.53 13.60 -14.34
CA THR A 65 -7.60 14.47 -13.84
C THR A 65 -7.66 14.49 -12.31
N GLU A 66 -7.62 13.32 -11.67
CA GLU A 66 -7.70 13.23 -10.21
C GLU A 66 -6.44 13.74 -9.51
N ILE A 67 -5.25 13.48 -10.06
CA ILE A 67 -3.98 13.97 -9.54
C ILE A 67 -3.94 15.50 -9.62
N ALA A 68 -4.40 16.08 -10.73
CA ALA A 68 -4.53 17.54 -10.87
C ALA A 68 -5.55 18.11 -9.87
N ARG A 69 -6.69 17.44 -9.66
CA ARG A 69 -7.70 17.83 -8.66
C ARG A 69 -7.17 17.81 -7.23
N LEU A 70 -6.29 16.85 -6.91
CA LEU A 70 -5.64 16.73 -5.61
C LEU A 70 -4.50 17.73 -5.40
N GLY A 71 -3.94 18.30 -6.48
CA GLY A 71 -2.83 19.25 -6.40
C GLY A 71 -1.45 18.60 -6.22
N ILE A 72 -1.28 17.36 -6.69
CA ILE A 72 0.02 16.66 -6.66
C ILE A 72 0.92 17.20 -7.76
N VAL A 73 2.09 17.72 -7.41
CA VAL A 73 2.95 18.47 -8.36
C VAL A 73 4.10 17.66 -8.95
N ASP A 74 4.56 16.61 -8.26
CA ASP A 74 5.61 15.70 -8.74
C ASP A 74 5.08 14.27 -8.73
N TYR A 75 4.76 13.75 -9.91
CA TYR A 75 4.28 12.38 -10.05
C TYR A 75 4.82 11.67 -11.29
N THR A 76 4.73 10.35 -11.28
CA THR A 76 5.01 9.49 -12.43
C THR A 76 3.90 8.47 -12.55
N LEU A 77 3.33 8.36 -13.76
CA LEU A 77 2.38 7.33 -14.14
C LEU A 77 3.13 6.18 -14.81
N VAL A 78 2.99 4.97 -14.26
CA VAL A 78 3.63 3.77 -14.82
C VAL A 78 2.55 2.77 -15.18
N CYS A 79 2.33 2.61 -16.49
CA CYS A 79 1.41 1.61 -17.02
C CYS A 79 2.13 0.27 -17.17
N LEU A 80 1.54 -0.78 -16.61
CA LEU A 80 1.96 -2.16 -16.81
C LEU A 80 1.03 -2.83 -17.83
N ASP A 81 1.63 -3.44 -18.86
CA ASP A 81 0.87 -4.13 -19.91
C ASP A 81 0.32 -5.47 -19.43
N GLU A 82 1.13 -6.20 -18.64
CA GLU A 82 0.83 -7.55 -18.19
C GLU A 82 0.35 -7.59 -16.72
N PRO A 83 -0.48 -8.59 -16.34
CA PRO A 83 -0.77 -8.87 -14.95
C PRO A 83 0.51 -9.19 -14.16
N THR A 84 0.58 -8.71 -12.92
CA THR A 84 1.70 -8.99 -12.01
C THR A 84 1.31 -10.04 -10.98
N GLN A 85 2.32 -10.71 -10.42
CA GLN A 85 2.15 -11.76 -9.43
C GLN A 85 2.07 -11.18 -8.01
N GLY A 86 1.06 -10.33 -7.75
CA GLY A 86 0.86 -9.67 -6.46
C GLY A 86 1.47 -8.27 -6.37
N GLN A 87 1.25 -7.61 -5.22
CA GLN A 87 1.56 -6.19 -5.02
C GLN A 87 3.07 -5.91 -5.02
N ALA A 88 3.88 -6.81 -4.48
CA ALA A 88 5.33 -6.62 -4.48
C ALA A 88 5.91 -6.68 -5.90
N ASP A 89 5.39 -7.58 -6.75
CA ASP A 89 5.76 -7.64 -8.17
C ASP A 89 5.28 -6.40 -8.92
N THR A 90 4.07 -5.88 -8.63
CA THR A 90 3.61 -4.58 -9.18
C THR A 90 4.61 -3.47 -8.89
N VAL A 91 5.02 -3.33 -7.62
CA VAL A 91 5.97 -2.28 -7.21
C VAL A 91 7.31 -2.48 -7.89
N TYR A 92 7.85 -3.70 -7.89
CA TYR A 92 9.13 -3.99 -8.53
C TYR A 92 9.12 -3.61 -10.02
N GLN A 93 8.11 -4.05 -10.78
CA GLN A 93 8.01 -3.73 -12.20
C GLN A 93 7.84 -2.23 -12.44
N GLY A 94 7.02 -1.55 -11.63
CA GLY A 94 6.77 -0.12 -11.78
C GLY A 94 7.95 0.78 -11.41
N LEU A 95 8.92 0.26 -10.65
CA LEU A 95 10.12 1.01 -10.26
C LEU A 95 11.31 0.84 -11.22
N ARG A 96 11.26 -0.09 -12.18
CA ARG A 96 12.42 -0.47 -13.03
C ARG A 96 13.12 0.72 -13.70
N ASP A 97 12.35 1.66 -14.25
CA ASP A 97 12.90 2.82 -14.97
C ASP A 97 13.11 4.06 -14.08
N ILE A 98 12.73 3.98 -12.80
CA ILE A 98 12.93 5.07 -11.83
C ILE A 98 14.35 5.00 -11.29
N LYS A 99 15.16 6.01 -11.59
CA LYS A 99 16.58 6.05 -11.20
C LYS A 99 16.83 6.47 -9.75
N SER A 100 15.85 7.12 -9.09
CA SER A 100 15.99 7.56 -7.71
C SER A 100 16.06 6.35 -6.77
N ASP A 101 16.98 6.41 -5.80
CA ASP A 101 17.15 5.41 -4.73
C ASP A 101 16.63 5.94 -3.38
N GLU A 102 15.65 6.85 -3.41
CA GLU A 102 15.01 7.35 -2.20
C GLU A 102 14.17 6.30 -1.46
N GLY A 103 13.86 6.59 -0.19
CA GLY A 103 12.93 5.80 0.61
C GLY A 103 11.54 5.66 -0.03
N LEU A 104 10.97 4.47 0.10
CA LEU A 104 9.70 4.10 -0.50
C LEU A 104 8.62 4.01 0.56
N TYR A 105 7.55 4.78 0.42
CA TYR A 105 6.30 4.61 1.16
C TYR A 105 5.29 3.96 0.23
N ILE A 106 5.10 2.65 0.35
CA ILE A 106 4.18 1.89 -0.49
C ILE A 106 2.82 1.83 0.20
N PHE A 107 1.76 2.18 -0.54
CA PHE A 107 0.39 2.16 -0.03
C PHE A 107 -0.62 1.66 -1.06
N ASN A 108 -1.56 0.85 -0.58
CA ASN A 108 -2.70 0.31 -1.32
C ASN A 108 -3.80 1.37 -1.55
N ILE A 109 -4.54 1.24 -2.66
CA ILE A 109 -5.61 2.19 -3.04
C ILE A 109 -6.99 1.89 -2.41
N ASP A 110 -7.05 0.99 -1.43
CA ASP A 110 -8.28 0.60 -0.74
C ASP A 110 -8.29 0.93 0.75
N SER A 111 -7.32 1.71 1.20
CA SER A 111 -7.26 2.20 2.56
C SER A 111 -7.11 3.72 2.55
N GLN A 112 -7.58 4.37 3.60
CA GLN A 112 -7.32 5.77 3.89
C GLN A 112 -6.78 5.88 5.31
N ILE A 113 -5.81 6.76 5.49
CA ILE A 113 -5.30 7.23 6.79
C ILE A 113 -5.70 8.71 6.88
N ASN A 114 -6.41 9.13 7.94
CA ASN A 114 -7.00 10.47 8.03
C ASN A 114 -5.96 11.59 7.85
N THR A 115 -4.76 11.43 8.42
CA THR A 115 -3.64 12.34 8.21
C THR A 115 -2.34 11.57 8.43
N PHE A 116 -1.69 11.15 7.35
CA PHE A 116 -0.38 10.51 7.48
C PHE A 116 0.70 11.55 7.80
N ILE A 117 1.53 11.22 8.78
CA ILE A 117 2.75 11.93 9.12
C ILE A 117 3.89 10.92 9.14
N LYS A 118 4.93 11.18 8.34
CA LYS A 118 6.16 10.38 8.35
C LYS A 118 6.72 10.33 9.78
N PRO A 119 6.99 9.14 10.33
CA PRO A 119 7.52 9.05 11.69
C PRO A 119 8.89 9.73 11.81
N SER A 120 9.11 10.51 12.87
CA SER A 120 10.38 11.21 13.10
C SER A 120 11.58 10.28 13.29
N TRP A 121 11.33 9.02 13.58
CA TRP A 121 12.33 7.98 13.79
C TRP A 121 12.63 7.14 12.54
N VAL A 122 12.03 7.46 11.37
CA VAL A 122 12.14 6.65 10.16
C VAL A 122 13.59 6.42 9.69
N GLU A 123 14.47 7.39 9.90
CA GLU A 123 15.90 7.29 9.57
C GLU A 123 16.67 6.30 10.48
N ASN A 124 16.05 5.81 11.55
CA ASN A 124 16.65 4.84 12.47
C ASN A 124 16.29 3.38 12.12
N CYS A 125 15.59 3.12 11.01
CA CYS A 125 15.27 1.77 10.57
C CYS A 125 15.54 1.55 9.08
N ASP A 126 15.68 0.28 8.69
CA ASP A 126 15.78 -0.13 7.30
C ASP A 126 14.41 -0.30 6.64
N GLY A 127 13.37 -0.50 7.45
CA GLY A 127 11.99 -0.54 7.00
C GLY A 127 11.00 -0.45 8.16
N TYR A 128 9.74 -0.14 7.88
CA TYR A 128 8.68 -0.23 8.89
C TYR A 128 7.31 -0.55 8.29
N LEU A 129 6.45 -1.12 9.12
CA LEU A 129 5.05 -1.39 8.80
C LEU A 129 4.16 -0.52 9.68
N GLN A 130 3.21 0.20 9.10
CA GLN A 130 2.17 0.83 9.90
C GLN A 130 1.09 -0.21 10.23
N VAL A 131 0.73 -0.28 11.50
CA VAL A 131 -0.17 -1.28 12.03
C VAL A 131 -1.24 -0.66 12.90
N PHE A 132 -2.33 -1.39 13.08
CA PHE A 132 -3.40 -1.07 14.02
C PHE A 132 -3.78 -2.35 14.77
N LYS A 133 -4.50 -2.21 15.89
CA LYS A 133 -5.07 -3.36 16.58
C LYS A 133 -6.37 -3.79 15.90
N GLY A 134 -6.38 -4.97 15.30
CA GLY A 134 -7.49 -5.46 14.48
C GLY A 134 -7.92 -6.90 14.76
N GLU A 135 -9.17 -7.20 14.44
CA GLU A 135 -9.75 -8.56 14.48
C GLU A 135 -9.73 -9.23 13.09
N GLY A 136 -9.96 -10.55 13.06
CA GLY A 136 -10.00 -11.34 11.83
C GLY A 136 -8.63 -11.86 11.37
N GLU A 137 -8.62 -12.61 10.26
CA GLU A 137 -7.44 -13.37 9.78
C GLU A 137 -7.00 -12.97 8.36
N HIS A 138 -7.63 -11.97 7.76
CA HIS A 138 -7.42 -11.62 6.36
C HIS A 138 -6.29 -10.59 6.13
N TRP A 139 -5.66 -10.12 7.21
CA TRP A 139 -4.59 -9.12 7.22
C TRP A 139 -3.21 -9.74 7.01
N SER A 140 -2.23 -8.87 6.76
CA SER A 140 -0.84 -9.16 7.15
C SER A 140 -0.66 -8.83 8.63
N PHE A 141 0.11 -9.63 9.35
CA PHE A 141 0.33 -9.49 10.79
C PHE A 141 1.79 -9.23 11.11
N VAL A 142 2.01 -8.54 12.23
CA VAL A 142 3.34 -8.21 12.76
C VAL A 142 3.48 -8.79 14.16
N GLN A 143 4.48 -9.64 14.38
CA GLN A 143 4.93 -9.98 15.72
C GLN A 143 6.04 -9.02 16.12
N ALA A 144 5.81 -8.25 17.19
CA ALA A 144 6.77 -7.31 17.73
C ALA A 144 7.52 -7.89 18.94
N ASP A 145 8.67 -7.30 19.22
CA ASP A 145 9.38 -7.47 20.48
C ASP A 145 8.58 -6.88 21.66
N ALA A 146 8.72 -7.50 22.84
CA ALA A 146 7.90 -7.15 24.00
C ALA A 146 8.17 -5.74 24.56
N TYR A 147 9.36 -5.18 24.33
CA TYR A 147 9.82 -3.95 24.98
C TYR A 147 10.31 -2.89 24.00
N SER A 148 10.16 -3.11 22.69
CA SER A 148 10.66 -2.21 21.66
C SER A 148 9.77 -2.20 20.43
N LYS A 149 10.03 -1.27 19.51
CA LYS A 149 9.32 -1.20 18.22
C LYS A 149 9.80 -2.25 17.21
N ASN A 150 10.76 -3.10 17.59
CA ASN A 150 11.34 -4.08 16.69
C ASN A 150 10.30 -5.11 16.25
N VAL A 151 10.26 -5.37 14.95
CA VAL A 151 9.49 -6.47 14.37
C VAL A 151 10.37 -7.72 14.36
N ILE A 152 9.83 -8.80 14.91
CA ILE A 152 10.47 -10.12 14.95
C ILE A 152 10.07 -10.94 13.72
N GLN A 153 8.81 -10.85 13.32
CA GLN A 153 8.26 -11.63 12.22
C GLN A 153 7.06 -10.93 11.61
N THR A 154 6.86 -11.17 10.31
CA THR A 154 5.64 -10.81 9.58
C THR A 154 5.01 -12.05 8.98
N THR A 155 3.69 -12.08 8.88
CA THR A 155 2.93 -13.12 8.17
C THR A 155 1.83 -12.49 7.32
N GLU A 156 1.35 -13.23 6.33
CA GLU A 156 0.23 -12.83 5.49
C GLU A 156 -0.88 -13.88 5.66
N LYS A 157 -2.07 -13.44 6.06
CA LYS A 157 -3.26 -14.29 6.23
C LYS A 157 -3.09 -15.43 7.26
N GLU A 158 -2.12 -15.28 8.16
CA GLU A 158 -1.90 -16.16 9.31
C GLU A 158 -1.76 -15.29 10.55
N ARG A 159 -2.71 -15.39 11.47
CA ARG A 159 -2.78 -14.52 12.64
C ARG A 159 -1.76 -14.93 13.70
N ILE A 160 -0.72 -14.11 13.87
CA ILE A 160 0.35 -14.32 14.88
C ILE A 160 0.30 -13.28 16.03
N SER A 161 -0.51 -12.23 15.90
CA SER A 161 -0.66 -11.15 16.87
C SER A 161 -1.98 -10.39 16.65
N ASP A 162 -2.22 -9.34 17.44
CA ASP A 162 -3.29 -8.37 17.22
C ASP A 162 -2.86 -7.17 16.35
N LEU A 163 -1.59 -7.11 15.93
CA LEU A 163 -1.04 -6.02 15.11
C LEU A 163 -1.24 -6.35 13.62
N CYS A 164 -2.26 -5.74 13.03
CA CYS A 164 -2.62 -5.89 11.62
C CYS A 164 -1.99 -4.75 10.80
N SER A 165 -1.38 -5.07 9.65
CA SER A 165 -0.95 -4.08 8.66
C SER A 165 -2.16 -3.33 8.10
N ASN A 166 -2.04 -2.00 7.98
CA ASN A 166 -3.03 -1.19 7.27
C ASN A 166 -2.70 -1.03 5.77
N GLY A 167 -1.63 -1.67 5.29
CA GLY A 167 -1.19 -1.61 3.90
C GLY A 167 -0.14 -0.53 3.61
N LEU A 168 0.29 0.24 4.61
CA LEU A 168 1.45 1.14 4.50
C LEU A 168 2.74 0.43 4.90
N TYR A 169 3.66 0.39 3.94
CA TYR A 169 4.96 -0.25 4.08
C TYR A 169 6.07 0.72 3.70
N TYR A 170 7.11 0.80 4.53
CA TYR A 170 8.27 1.63 4.26
C TYR A 170 9.55 0.82 4.08
N PHE A 171 10.32 1.16 3.05
CA PHE A 171 11.68 0.67 2.84
C PHE A 171 12.64 1.87 2.75
N LYS A 172 13.80 1.79 3.40
CA LYS A 172 14.77 2.91 3.46
C LYS A 172 15.20 3.44 2.10
N ASN A 173 15.26 2.56 1.10
CA ASN A 173 15.59 2.92 -0.28
C ASN A 173 15.05 1.87 -1.26
N LYS A 174 15.04 2.25 -2.53
CA LYS A 174 14.58 1.41 -3.64
C LYS A 174 15.43 0.14 -3.77
N ALA A 175 16.75 0.25 -3.71
CA ALA A 175 17.67 -0.87 -3.88
C ALA A 175 17.44 -1.97 -2.84
N LEU A 176 17.11 -1.60 -1.59
CA LEU A 176 16.73 -2.57 -0.56
C LEU A 176 15.47 -3.34 -0.96
N PHE A 177 14.41 -2.63 -1.34
CA PHE A 177 13.16 -3.25 -1.75
C PHE A 177 13.36 -4.19 -2.94
N GLU A 178 14.05 -3.75 -3.99
CA GLU A 178 14.30 -4.56 -5.19
C GLU A 178 15.08 -5.83 -4.87
N ARG A 179 16.11 -5.72 -4.03
CA ARG A 179 16.90 -6.87 -3.59
C ARG A 179 16.06 -7.88 -2.81
N LEU A 180 15.27 -7.43 -1.84
CA LEU A 180 14.40 -8.30 -1.04
C LEU A 180 13.35 -8.99 -1.91
N PHE A 181 12.76 -8.26 -2.85
CA PHE A 181 11.80 -8.83 -3.81
C PHE A 181 12.46 -9.88 -4.72
N LEU A 182 13.62 -9.59 -5.30
CA LEU A 182 14.33 -10.53 -6.17
C LEU A 182 14.71 -11.82 -5.43
N GLN A 183 15.14 -11.70 -4.17
CA GLN A 183 15.40 -12.86 -3.31
C GLN A 183 14.14 -13.68 -3.06
N ALA A 184 13.02 -13.04 -2.72
CA ALA A 184 11.73 -13.73 -2.53
C ALA A 184 11.30 -14.45 -3.82
N LYS A 185 11.53 -13.83 -4.98
CA LYS A 185 11.24 -14.40 -6.30
C LYS A 185 12.10 -15.61 -6.61
N GLU A 186 13.42 -15.53 -6.38
CA GLU A 186 14.35 -16.65 -6.57
C GLU A 186 14.00 -17.84 -5.67
N GLN A 187 13.54 -17.57 -4.44
CA GLN A 187 13.16 -18.59 -3.46
C GLN A 187 11.72 -19.08 -3.63
N GLY A 188 10.94 -18.53 -4.56
CA GLY A 188 9.54 -18.89 -4.78
C GLY A 188 8.63 -18.61 -3.57
N GLN A 189 8.95 -17.60 -2.75
CA GLN A 189 8.21 -17.23 -1.54
C GLN A 189 6.89 -16.52 -1.88
N THR A 190 5.93 -17.31 -2.35
CA THR A 190 4.58 -16.85 -2.67
C THR A 190 3.56 -17.37 -1.67
N ILE A 191 2.48 -16.62 -1.48
CA ILE A 191 1.34 -17.04 -0.67
C ILE A 191 0.14 -17.03 -1.60
N LYS A 192 -0.51 -18.19 -1.79
CA LYS A 192 -1.56 -18.37 -2.81
C LYS A 192 -1.13 -17.89 -4.21
N ASN A 193 0.12 -18.17 -4.60
CA ASN A 193 0.74 -17.76 -5.86
C ASN A 193 0.96 -16.24 -6.04
N GLU A 194 0.90 -15.44 -4.98
CA GLU A 194 1.14 -13.99 -5.02
C GLU A 194 2.34 -13.59 -4.15
N PHE A 195 3.10 -12.58 -4.61
CA PHE A 195 4.12 -11.88 -3.83
C PHE A 195 3.50 -10.69 -3.08
N TYR A 196 3.35 -10.85 -1.77
CA TYR A 196 2.94 -9.78 -0.86
C TYR A 196 4.14 -8.98 -0.37
N ILE A 197 3.90 -7.74 0.08
CA ILE A 197 4.96 -6.87 0.59
C ILE A 197 5.39 -7.29 2.01
N ALA A 198 4.44 -7.59 2.89
CA ALA A 198 4.74 -7.88 4.29
C ALA A 198 5.78 -9.01 4.48
N PRO A 199 5.69 -10.17 3.78
CA PRO A 199 6.68 -11.24 3.94
C PRO A 199 8.12 -10.84 3.57
N LEU A 200 8.35 -9.80 2.76
CA LEU A 200 9.70 -9.34 2.40
C LEU A 200 10.51 -8.88 3.63
N TYR A 201 9.83 -8.39 4.66
CA TYR A 201 10.50 -7.97 5.90
C TYR A 201 11.15 -9.14 6.65
N ASN A 202 10.67 -10.39 6.48
CA ASN A 202 11.28 -11.55 7.13
C ASN A 202 12.71 -11.80 6.61
N ALA A 203 12.96 -11.57 5.31
CA ALA A 203 14.31 -11.66 4.75
C ALA A 203 15.20 -10.55 5.32
N LEU A 204 14.69 -9.32 5.42
CA LEU A 204 15.41 -8.20 6.04
C LEU A 204 15.78 -8.46 7.50
N ILE A 205 14.84 -9.00 8.28
CA ILE A 205 15.05 -9.36 9.69
C ILE A 205 16.10 -10.48 9.81
N ALA A 206 16.04 -11.50 8.96
CA ALA A 206 17.03 -12.58 8.94
C ALA A 206 18.45 -12.07 8.62
N GLU A 207 18.56 -11.02 7.81
CA GLU A 207 19.81 -10.30 7.51
C GLU A 207 20.25 -9.32 8.62
N LYS A 208 19.55 -9.29 9.76
CA LYS A 208 19.77 -8.37 10.89
C LYS A 208 19.50 -6.90 10.55
N GLY A 209 18.69 -6.63 9.53
CA GLY A 209 18.15 -5.30 9.29
C GLY A 209 17.17 -4.87 10.37
N VAL A 210 17.06 -3.57 10.58
CA VAL A 210 16.19 -2.98 11.60
C VAL A 210 14.81 -2.74 10.99
N VAL A 211 13.81 -3.49 11.47
CA VAL A 211 12.42 -3.31 11.06
C VAL A 211 11.59 -2.85 12.25
N TYR A 212 10.89 -1.73 12.09
CA TYR A 212 9.98 -1.22 13.12
C TYR A 212 8.51 -1.41 12.75
N TYR A 213 7.64 -1.30 13.75
CA TYR A 213 6.22 -1.05 13.52
C TYR A 213 5.83 0.34 14.01
N ASP A 214 4.81 0.93 13.37
CA ASP A 214 4.17 2.16 13.79
C ASP A 214 2.71 1.89 14.12
N LEU A 215 2.34 1.92 15.40
CA LEU A 215 0.97 1.65 15.83
C LEU A 215 0.12 2.93 15.78
N ILE A 216 -0.95 2.90 14.99
CA ILE A 216 -1.96 3.95 14.92
C ILE A 216 -3.30 3.50 15.50
N ASN A 217 -4.18 4.48 15.80
CA ASN A 217 -5.53 4.19 16.24
C ASN A 217 -6.36 3.71 15.03
N ALA A 218 -7.16 2.66 15.22
CA ALA A 218 -8.08 2.17 14.19
C ALA A 218 -9.11 3.24 13.73
N MET A 219 -9.41 4.24 14.57
CA MET A 219 -10.27 5.37 14.22
C MET A 219 -9.61 6.36 13.23
N ASP A 220 -8.28 6.34 13.12
CA ASP A 220 -7.51 7.20 12.22
C ASP A 220 -7.37 6.63 10.81
N MET A 221 -8.09 5.54 10.52
CA MET A 221 -8.02 4.83 9.25
C MET A 221 -9.36 4.22 8.86
N GLN A 222 -9.50 3.98 7.57
CA GLN A 222 -10.71 3.45 6.97
C GLN A 222 -10.38 2.52 5.80
N PHE A 223 -11.26 1.57 5.52
CA PHE A 223 -11.10 0.59 4.45
C PHE A 223 -12.22 0.68 3.42
N CYS A 224 -11.88 0.41 2.16
CA CYS A 224 -12.75 0.41 0.99
C CYS A 224 -12.26 -0.63 -0.06
N GLY A 225 -11.82 -1.80 0.40
CA GLY A 225 -11.27 -2.88 -0.41
C GLY A 225 -12.27 -3.91 -0.89
N THR A 226 -13.45 -3.96 -0.28
CA THR A 226 -14.57 -4.83 -0.68
C THR A 226 -15.81 -4.02 -1.07
N PRO A 227 -16.73 -4.60 -1.88
CA PRO A 227 -18.03 -3.99 -2.15
C PRO A 227 -18.81 -3.64 -0.87
N GLU A 228 -18.74 -4.49 0.15
CA GLU A 228 -19.41 -4.28 1.44
C GLU A 228 -18.82 -3.07 2.17
N GLU A 229 -17.49 -2.95 2.22
CA GLU A 229 -16.81 -1.79 2.81
C GLU A 229 -17.15 -0.51 2.04
N TYR A 230 -17.14 -0.55 0.71
CA TYR A 230 -17.54 0.59 -0.11
C TYR A 230 -18.98 1.06 0.19
N GLN A 231 -19.93 0.12 0.33
CA GLN A 231 -21.31 0.43 0.72
C GLN A 231 -21.39 1.00 2.15
N GLN A 232 -20.59 0.48 3.09
CA GLN A 232 -20.49 1.06 4.43
C GLN A 232 -19.93 2.48 4.40
N GLN A 233 -18.91 2.75 3.58
CA GLN A 233 -18.38 4.11 3.43
C GLN A 233 -19.45 5.05 2.86
N LEU A 234 -20.19 4.63 1.83
CA LEU A 234 -21.32 5.39 1.28
C LEU A 234 -22.41 5.70 2.33
N ALA A 235 -22.67 4.81 3.28
CA ALA A 235 -23.67 5.03 4.32
C ALA A 235 -23.24 6.04 5.40
N ARG A 236 -21.92 6.22 5.61
CA ARG A 236 -21.37 7.03 6.71
C ARG A 236 -21.65 8.54 6.63
N MET A 237 -22.03 9.09 5.47
CA MET A 237 -22.40 10.52 5.35
C MET A 237 -23.89 10.80 5.54
N THR A 238 -24.66 9.88 6.14
CA THR A 238 -26.07 10.13 6.45
C THR A 238 -26.24 10.69 7.87
N PHE A 239 -25.60 11.82 8.20
CA PHE A 239 -25.94 12.63 9.39
C PHE A 239 -25.64 14.11 9.19
#